data_AF-A0A937NQU9-F1
#
_entry.id   AF-A0A937NQU9-F1
#
_cell.length_a   1.000
_cell.length_b   1.000
_cell.length_c   1.000
_cell.angle_alpha   90.00
_cell.angle_beta   90.00
_cell.angle_gamma   90.00
#
_symmetry.space_group_name_H-M   'P 1'
#
loop_
_entity.id
_entity.type
_entity.pdbx_description
1 polymer ?
#
loop_
_entity_poly.entity_id
_entity_poly.type
_entity_poly.pdbx_seq_one_letter_code
_entity_poly.pdbx_strand_id
1 'polypeptide(L)'
;MKKEFKYLEKLKGSKFARELFKWLYPGIGLKRWMGMAIFGVILIIISSAYLRIEEIQVLKVLDTVILISGIIILVLSIKRIVRSFVAALVPASKGKELIDILYQSKHLDRGPKIVTIGGGTGLSMLLLGLKAFTSNITAIVTVADDGGSSGRLRQQFDILPPGDIRNCLVALADAPALMRDLFQFRFDSSSPELSGHSFGNLYLTAMTRLTGDFEKAIKETSKVLALRGQVIPSTLNNVVLVAEHKNGSVTEGENKIPKAHIPINRVSLKPAAPVATPDAIKAIEEAQIIILGPGSLYTSIIPNLLIKEIANSIVASNAIKVYVCNLMTQQGETDEFKASDHIKALIKHSHQQIIDYCILNTSEVPVSVLKRYSEEKAYRVVNDAKNIRNLGYRVIEDDFVLGGGVVRHDSLKLAGMILGLIEEV
;
A
#
# COMPACT_ATOMS: atom_id res chain seq x y z
N MET A 1 -52.59 -14.20 30.42
CA MET A 1 -52.89 -14.33 28.97
C MET A 1 -52.83 -13.04 28.14
N LYS A 2 -52.50 -11.84 28.67
CA LYS A 2 -52.31 -10.61 27.86
C LYS A 2 -50.84 -10.20 27.60
N LYS A 3 -49.86 -11.03 28.00
CA LYS A 3 -48.42 -10.78 27.77
C LYS A 3 -47.78 -11.63 26.66
N GLU A 4 -48.43 -12.69 26.18
CA GLU A 4 -47.93 -13.50 25.05
C GLU A 4 -48.39 -12.98 23.68
N PHE A 5 -49.49 -12.23 23.60
CA PHE A 5 -49.96 -11.66 22.33
C PHE A 5 -49.13 -10.47 21.80
N LYS A 6 -48.24 -9.89 22.63
CA LYS A 6 -47.39 -8.75 22.21
C LYS A 6 -46.05 -9.17 21.62
N TYR A 7 -45.68 -10.44 21.72
CA TYR A 7 -44.46 -10.99 21.10
C TYR A 7 -44.69 -11.46 19.66
N LEU A 8 -45.93 -11.84 19.32
CA LEU A 8 -46.29 -12.29 17.97
C LEU A 8 -46.62 -11.14 17.00
N GLU A 9 -46.91 -9.92 17.48
CA GLU A 9 -47.14 -8.76 16.61
C GLU A 9 -45.87 -8.00 16.19
N LYS A 10 -44.71 -8.32 16.80
CA LYS A 10 -43.43 -7.67 16.51
C LYS A 10 -42.60 -8.36 15.42
N LEU A 11 -43.19 -9.35 14.73
CA LEU A 11 -42.66 -10.03 13.55
C LEU A 11 -43.36 -9.59 12.25
N LYS A 12 -43.89 -8.35 12.20
CA LYS A 12 -44.27 -7.73 10.93
C LYS A 12 -43.02 -7.33 10.15
N GLY A 13 -42.64 -8.18 9.20
CA GLY A 13 -41.97 -7.81 7.95
C GLY A 13 -40.61 -7.14 8.12
N SER A 14 -39.58 -7.99 8.25
CA SER A 14 -38.17 -7.64 8.34
C SER A 14 -37.77 -6.46 7.42
N LYS A 15 -36.89 -5.59 7.93
CA LYS A 15 -36.17 -4.57 7.15
C LYS A 15 -35.64 -5.15 5.81
N PHE A 16 -35.26 -6.43 5.85
CA PHE A 16 -34.87 -7.27 4.71
C PHE A 16 -35.97 -7.45 3.64
N ALA A 17 -37.22 -7.73 4.02
CA ALA A 17 -38.33 -7.83 3.07
C ALA A 17 -38.60 -6.50 2.35
N ARG A 18 -38.54 -5.38 3.08
CA ARG A 18 -38.67 -4.04 2.46
C ARG A 18 -37.52 -3.72 1.50
N GLU A 19 -36.28 -4.10 1.83
CA GLU A 19 -35.13 -3.98 0.93
C GLU A 19 -35.30 -4.87 -0.32
N LEU A 20 -35.80 -6.10 -0.16
CA LEU A 20 -36.08 -7.02 -1.28
C LEU A 20 -37.15 -6.44 -2.24
N PHE A 21 -38.17 -5.77 -1.71
CA PHE A 21 -39.22 -5.11 -2.52
C PHE A 21 -38.68 -3.93 -3.33
N LYS A 22 -37.56 -3.30 -2.94
CA LYS A 22 -36.94 -2.23 -3.73
C LYS A 22 -36.37 -2.74 -5.07
N TRP A 23 -35.93 -4.00 -5.12
CA TRP A 23 -35.53 -4.68 -6.37
C TRP A 23 -36.72 -4.95 -7.30
N LEU A 24 -37.94 -4.88 -6.75
CA LEU A 24 -39.20 -4.83 -7.48
C LEU A 24 -39.67 -3.38 -7.68
N TYR A 25 -38.79 -2.38 -7.83
CA TYR A 25 -39.20 -1.08 -8.35
C TYR A 25 -39.26 -1.04 -9.88
N PRO A 26 -40.18 -0.25 -10.48
CA PRO A 26 -40.21 -0.03 -11.92
C PRO A 26 -38.89 0.60 -12.41
N GLY A 27 -38.33 0.12 -13.53
CA GLY A 27 -37.10 0.67 -14.13
C GLY A 27 -35.89 -0.28 -14.17
N ILE A 28 -35.78 -1.22 -13.22
CA ILE A 28 -34.62 -2.15 -13.11
C ILE A 28 -34.75 -3.36 -14.08
N GLY A 29 -35.96 -3.62 -14.61
CA GLY A 29 -36.21 -4.69 -15.58
C GLY A 29 -36.17 -6.13 -15.03
N LEU A 30 -35.82 -6.32 -13.74
CA LEU A 30 -35.65 -7.64 -13.10
C LEU A 30 -36.96 -8.41 -12.89
N LYS A 31 -38.08 -7.69 -12.66
CA LYS A 31 -39.39 -8.27 -12.29
C LYS A 31 -39.88 -9.33 -13.28
N ARG A 32 -39.75 -9.04 -14.58
CA ARG A 32 -40.27 -9.89 -15.65
C ARG A 32 -39.53 -11.23 -15.69
N TRP A 33 -38.22 -11.20 -15.45
CA TRP A 33 -37.39 -12.40 -15.43
C TRP A 33 -37.58 -13.20 -14.14
N MET A 34 -37.78 -12.55 -12.98
CA MET A 34 -38.15 -13.24 -11.74
C MET A 34 -39.50 -13.95 -11.87
N GLY A 35 -40.50 -13.29 -12.48
CA GLY A 35 -41.78 -13.91 -12.78
C GLY A 35 -41.66 -15.14 -13.67
N MET A 36 -40.83 -15.07 -14.72
CA MET A 36 -40.58 -16.23 -15.60
C MET A 36 -39.79 -17.34 -14.92
N ALA A 37 -38.87 -17.03 -14.01
CA ALA A 37 -38.18 -18.04 -13.20
C ALA A 37 -39.15 -18.79 -12.29
N ILE A 38 -40.05 -18.07 -11.61
CA ILE A 38 -41.10 -18.68 -10.77
C ILE A 38 -42.03 -19.53 -11.63
N PHE A 39 -42.44 -19.04 -12.80
CA PHE A 39 -43.28 -19.80 -13.73
C PHE A 39 -42.58 -21.09 -14.21
N GLY A 40 -41.29 -21.01 -14.57
CA GLY A 40 -40.49 -22.19 -14.93
C GLY A 40 -40.42 -23.23 -13.80
N VAL A 41 -40.23 -22.79 -12.56
CA VAL A 41 -40.25 -23.69 -11.38
C VAL A 41 -41.62 -24.35 -11.19
N ILE A 42 -42.71 -23.59 -11.33
CA ILE A 42 -44.07 -24.14 -11.23
C ILE A 42 -44.30 -25.21 -12.30
N LEU A 43 -43.91 -24.98 -13.55
CA LEU A 43 -44.02 -25.97 -14.62
C LEU A 43 -43.24 -27.25 -14.31
N ILE A 44 -42.02 -27.12 -13.78
CA ILE A 44 -41.18 -28.27 -13.39
C ILE A 44 -41.84 -29.07 -12.26
N ILE A 45 -42.38 -28.39 -11.24
CA ILE A 45 -43.03 -29.07 -10.10
C ILE A 45 -44.28 -29.81 -10.56
N ILE A 46 -45.12 -29.15 -11.36
CA ILE A 46 -46.39 -29.72 -11.85
C ILE A 46 -46.11 -30.91 -12.77
N SER A 47 -45.27 -30.75 -13.80
CA SER A 47 -44.95 -31.83 -14.75
C SER A 47 -44.26 -33.02 -14.07
N SER A 48 -43.36 -32.77 -13.12
CA SER A 48 -42.69 -33.85 -12.34
C SER A 48 -43.68 -34.63 -11.47
N ALA A 49 -44.73 -33.99 -10.95
CA ALA A 49 -45.77 -34.66 -10.18
C ALA A 49 -46.68 -35.51 -11.08
N TYR A 50 -47.10 -35.00 -12.24
CA TYR A 50 -47.97 -35.74 -13.18
C TYR A 50 -47.26 -36.92 -13.84
N LEU A 51 -45.98 -36.80 -14.20
CA LEU A 51 -45.16 -37.91 -14.72
C LEU A 51 -45.11 -39.14 -13.81
N ARG A 52 -45.31 -38.95 -12.50
CA ARG A 52 -45.31 -40.05 -11.50
C ARG A 52 -46.65 -40.76 -11.38
N ILE A 53 -47.75 -40.11 -11.77
CA ILE A 53 -49.12 -40.57 -11.50
C ILE A 53 -49.76 -41.14 -12.77
N GLU A 54 -49.41 -40.61 -13.94
CA GLU A 54 -50.08 -41.01 -15.18
C GLU A 54 -49.65 -42.39 -15.69
N GLU A 55 -50.60 -43.14 -16.25
CA GLU A 55 -50.36 -44.42 -16.91
C GLU A 55 -50.44 -44.32 -18.46
N ILE A 56 -51.06 -43.26 -18.98
CA ILE A 56 -51.28 -43.05 -20.42
C ILE A 56 -50.01 -42.51 -21.08
N GLN A 57 -49.50 -43.20 -22.12
CA GLN A 57 -48.25 -42.83 -22.80
C GLN A 57 -48.27 -41.43 -23.44
N VAL A 58 -49.40 -41.03 -24.05
CA VAL A 58 -49.51 -39.73 -24.73
C VAL A 58 -49.35 -38.56 -23.75
N LEU A 59 -49.93 -38.67 -22.55
CA LEU A 59 -49.87 -37.62 -21.54
C LEU A 59 -48.46 -37.54 -20.90
N LYS A 60 -47.77 -38.68 -20.70
CA LYS A 60 -46.34 -38.70 -20.30
C LYS A 60 -45.43 -37.95 -21.28
N VAL A 61 -45.66 -38.10 -22.58
CA VAL A 61 -44.88 -37.38 -23.61
C VAL A 61 -45.14 -35.88 -23.49
N LEU A 62 -46.40 -35.47 -23.32
CA LEU A 62 -46.77 -34.07 -23.14
C LEU A 62 -46.12 -33.46 -21.88
N ASP A 63 -46.18 -34.14 -20.75
CA ASP A 63 -45.57 -33.68 -19.50
C ASP A 63 -44.05 -33.61 -19.57
N THR A 64 -43.42 -34.53 -20.31
CA THR A 64 -41.97 -34.48 -20.56
C THR A 64 -41.59 -33.23 -21.37
N VAL A 65 -42.39 -32.86 -22.37
CA VAL A 65 -42.20 -31.61 -23.13
C VAL A 65 -42.38 -30.40 -22.23
N ILE A 66 -43.40 -30.39 -21.37
CA ILE A 66 -43.64 -29.31 -20.41
C ILE A 66 -42.47 -29.17 -19.43
N LEU A 67 -41.95 -30.28 -18.91
CA LEU A 67 -40.78 -30.31 -18.03
C LEU A 67 -39.55 -29.69 -18.69
N ILE A 68 -39.22 -30.11 -19.92
CA ILE A 68 -38.09 -29.57 -20.68
C ILE A 68 -38.29 -28.07 -20.93
N SER A 69 -39.50 -27.64 -21.28
CA SER A 69 -39.82 -26.23 -21.49
C SER A 69 -39.66 -25.40 -20.20
N GLY A 70 -40.06 -25.96 -19.05
CA GLY A 70 -39.89 -25.35 -17.74
C GLY A 70 -38.42 -25.15 -17.38
N ILE A 71 -37.58 -26.17 -17.64
CA ILE A 71 -36.12 -26.09 -17.45
C ILE A 71 -35.51 -25.02 -18.35
N ILE A 72 -35.88 -24.97 -19.64
CA ILE A 72 -35.38 -23.96 -20.58
C ILE A 72 -35.77 -22.55 -20.12
N ILE A 73 -37.04 -22.34 -19.75
CA ILE A 73 -37.54 -21.05 -19.24
C ILE A 73 -36.77 -20.64 -17.98
N LEU A 74 -36.53 -21.58 -17.06
CA LEU A 74 -35.78 -21.32 -15.83
C LEU A 74 -34.34 -20.87 -16.13
N VAL A 75 -33.62 -21.61 -16.99
CA VAL A 75 -32.24 -21.29 -17.38
C VAL A 75 -32.16 -19.93 -18.08
N LEU A 76 -33.05 -19.66 -19.03
CA LEU A 76 -33.10 -18.37 -19.74
C LEU A 76 -33.41 -17.21 -18.79
N SER A 77 -34.32 -17.43 -17.83
CA SER A 77 -34.69 -16.44 -16.82
C SER A 77 -33.52 -16.12 -15.89
N ILE A 78 -32.80 -17.13 -15.40
CA ILE A 78 -31.60 -16.94 -14.56
C ILE A 78 -30.53 -16.17 -15.34
N LYS A 79 -30.24 -16.57 -16.59
CA LYS A 79 -29.25 -15.88 -17.44
C LYS A 79 -29.60 -14.41 -17.65
N ARG A 80 -30.89 -14.10 -17.81
CA ARG A 80 -31.37 -12.72 -17.98
C ARG A 80 -31.36 -11.93 -16.68
N ILE A 81 -31.69 -12.54 -15.53
CA ILE A 81 -31.55 -11.92 -14.20
C ILE A 81 -30.09 -11.52 -13.97
N VAL A 82 -29.15 -12.43 -14.18
CA VAL A 82 -27.70 -12.16 -14.05
C VAL A 82 -27.29 -11.01 -14.97
N ARG A 83 -27.71 -11.03 -16.24
CA ARG A 83 -27.38 -9.96 -17.20
C ARG A 83 -27.98 -8.61 -16.80
N SER A 84 -29.23 -8.57 -16.33
CA SER A 84 -29.88 -7.36 -15.86
C SER A 84 -29.24 -6.83 -14.58
N PHE A 85 -28.79 -7.71 -13.68
CA PHE A 85 -28.05 -7.34 -12.48
C PHE A 85 -26.69 -6.72 -12.82
N VAL A 86 -25.92 -7.36 -13.71
CA VAL A 86 -24.65 -6.82 -14.21
C VAL A 86 -24.87 -5.48 -14.92
N ALA A 87 -25.88 -5.36 -15.78
CA ALA A 87 -26.19 -4.09 -16.48
C ALA A 87 -26.66 -2.97 -15.55
N ALA A 88 -27.31 -3.30 -14.43
CA ALA A 88 -27.72 -2.32 -13.43
C ALA A 88 -26.54 -1.79 -12.60
N LEU A 89 -25.49 -2.59 -12.43
CA LEU A 89 -24.26 -2.22 -11.74
C LEU A 89 -23.21 -1.62 -12.68
N VAL A 90 -23.30 -1.92 -13.99
CA VAL A 90 -22.25 -1.63 -14.97
C VAL A 90 -22.89 -0.96 -16.20
N PRO A 91 -22.63 0.35 -16.42
CA PRO A 91 -22.94 1.00 -17.69
C PRO A 91 -22.29 0.23 -18.84
N ALA A 92 -23.01 0.07 -19.96
CA ALA A 92 -22.61 -0.77 -21.10
C ALA A 92 -21.23 -0.43 -21.71
N SER A 93 -20.62 0.69 -21.33
CA SER A 93 -19.27 1.12 -21.74
C SER A 93 -18.10 0.48 -20.95
N LYS A 94 -18.33 -0.25 -19.85
CA LYS A 94 -17.25 -0.75 -18.94
C LYS A 94 -17.26 -2.26 -18.63
N GLY A 95 -18.03 -3.05 -19.35
CA GLY A 95 -18.20 -4.50 -19.05
C GLY A 95 -16.92 -5.34 -19.12
N LYS A 96 -16.02 -5.06 -20.08
CA LYS A 96 -14.69 -5.71 -20.17
C LYS A 96 -13.75 -5.21 -19.09
N GLU A 97 -13.70 -3.90 -18.87
CA GLU A 97 -12.88 -3.28 -17.81
C GLU A 97 -13.18 -3.88 -16.43
N LEU A 98 -14.45 -4.16 -16.09
CA LEU A 98 -14.77 -4.72 -14.78
C LEU A 98 -14.27 -6.15 -14.59
N ILE A 99 -14.35 -7.00 -15.62
CA ILE A 99 -13.85 -8.38 -15.54
C ILE A 99 -12.33 -8.34 -15.40
N ASP A 100 -11.65 -7.46 -16.13
CA ASP A 100 -10.21 -7.26 -16.02
C ASP A 100 -9.83 -6.71 -14.64
N ILE A 101 -10.59 -5.75 -14.08
CA ILE A 101 -10.39 -5.23 -12.71
C ILE A 101 -10.59 -6.34 -11.67
N LEU A 102 -11.63 -7.17 -11.80
CA LEU A 102 -11.90 -8.27 -10.85
C LEU A 102 -10.85 -9.38 -10.95
N TYR A 103 -10.41 -9.71 -12.16
CA TYR A 103 -9.35 -10.69 -12.39
C TYR A 103 -8.02 -10.17 -11.85
N GLN A 104 -7.69 -8.91 -12.13
CA GLN A 104 -6.51 -8.24 -11.62
C GLN A 104 -6.54 -8.17 -10.10
N SER A 105 -7.64 -7.76 -9.47
CA SER A 105 -7.78 -7.74 -8.00
C SER A 105 -7.50 -9.11 -7.40
N LYS A 106 -8.12 -10.18 -7.94
CA LYS A 106 -7.94 -11.54 -7.42
C LYS A 106 -6.52 -12.08 -7.61
N HIS A 107 -5.82 -11.63 -8.66
CA HIS A 107 -4.42 -11.99 -8.90
C HIS A 107 -3.50 -11.24 -7.94
N LEU A 108 -3.69 -9.93 -7.77
CA LEU A 108 -2.93 -9.08 -6.85
C LEU A 108 -3.08 -9.53 -5.39
N ASP A 109 -4.28 -9.97 -4.99
CA ASP A 109 -4.55 -10.48 -3.63
C ASP A 109 -3.79 -11.78 -3.30
N ARG A 110 -3.40 -12.53 -4.34
CA ARG A 110 -2.55 -13.72 -4.22
C ARG A 110 -1.07 -13.40 -4.44
N GLY A 111 -0.74 -12.14 -4.68
CA GLY A 111 0.63 -11.68 -4.86
C GLY A 111 1.46 -11.82 -3.59
N PRO A 112 2.79 -11.73 -3.69
CA PRO A 112 3.68 -11.94 -2.57
C PRO A 112 3.49 -10.90 -1.47
N LYS A 113 3.79 -11.30 -0.23
CA LYS A 113 3.84 -10.42 0.94
C LYS A 113 5.16 -9.65 0.98
N ILE A 114 5.08 -8.34 0.75
CA ILE A 114 6.25 -7.46 0.62
C ILE A 114 6.25 -6.45 1.77
N VAL A 115 7.35 -6.38 2.52
CA VAL A 115 7.59 -5.31 3.49
C VAL A 115 8.61 -4.34 2.92
N THR A 116 8.32 -3.04 2.96
CA THR A 116 9.28 -1.98 2.62
C THR A 116 9.55 -1.13 3.86
N ILE A 117 10.81 -0.78 4.11
CA ILE A 117 11.24 -0.02 5.29
C ILE A 117 12.00 1.22 4.85
N GLY A 118 11.54 2.41 5.26
CA GLY A 118 12.22 3.65 4.92
C GLY A 118 11.41 4.90 5.23
N GLY A 119 11.45 5.85 4.30
CA GLY A 119 10.76 7.13 4.36
C GLY A 119 10.94 7.91 3.05
N GLY A 120 10.40 9.12 3.03
CA GLY A 120 10.54 10.06 1.93
C GLY A 120 9.93 9.64 0.59
N THR A 121 10.42 10.30 -0.46
CA THR A 121 9.90 10.19 -1.83
C THR A 121 10.38 8.93 -2.54
N GLY A 122 11.58 8.43 -2.22
CA GLY A 122 12.14 7.21 -2.79
C GLY A 122 11.27 5.98 -2.49
N LEU A 123 10.91 5.80 -1.21
CA LEU A 123 10.01 4.74 -0.77
C LEU A 123 8.65 4.84 -1.46
N SER A 124 8.09 6.04 -1.54
CA SER A 124 6.78 6.29 -2.17
C SER A 124 6.77 5.92 -3.66
N MET A 125 7.87 6.19 -4.38
CA MET A 125 8.01 5.78 -5.77
C MET A 125 8.10 4.25 -5.93
N LEU A 126 8.86 3.58 -5.05
CA LEU A 126 8.92 2.12 -5.04
C LEU A 126 7.53 1.51 -4.80
N LEU A 127 6.78 2.01 -3.81
CA LEU A 127 5.42 1.57 -3.50
C LEU A 127 4.46 1.71 -4.70
N LEU A 128 4.57 2.81 -5.45
CA LEU A 128 3.79 3.02 -6.66
C LEU A 128 4.04 1.93 -7.72
N GLY A 129 5.30 1.48 -7.85
CA GLY A 129 5.68 0.38 -8.73
C GLY A 129 5.18 -0.97 -8.22
N LEU A 130 5.44 -1.29 -6.95
CA LEU A 130 5.07 -2.58 -6.33
C LEU A 130 3.55 -2.82 -6.36
N LYS A 131 2.74 -1.76 -6.20
CA LYS A 131 1.26 -1.84 -6.24
C LYS A 131 0.70 -2.40 -7.56
N ALA A 132 1.48 -2.35 -8.64
CA ALA A 132 1.10 -2.96 -9.91
C ALA A 132 1.12 -4.50 -9.88
N PHE A 133 1.79 -5.11 -8.89
CA PHE A 133 2.10 -6.54 -8.86
C PHE A 133 1.52 -7.28 -7.65
N THR A 134 1.27 -6.60 -6.54
CA THR A 134 0.67 -7.21 -5.34
C THR A 134 -0.17 -6.20 -4.56
N SER A 135 -1.23 -6.66 -3.89
CA SER A 135 -1.96 -5.87 -2.89
C SER A 135 -1.46 -6.13 -1.46
N ASN A 136 -0.53 -7.06 -1.28
CA ASN A 136 0.03 -7.48 0.02
C ASN A 136 1.32 -6.72 0.36
N ILE A 137 1.27 -5.38 0.27
CA ILE A 137 2.40 -4.49 0.56
C ILE A 137 2.23 -3.88 1.94
N THR A 138 3.28 -3.90 2.75
CA THR A 138 3.33 -3.20 4.03
C THR A 138 4.51 -2.23 4.06
N ALA A 139 4.22 -0.93 4.14
CA ALA A 139 5.23 0.11 4.27
C ALA A 139 5.44 0.48 5.73
N ILE A 140 6.61 0.16 6.28
CA ILE A 140 7.06 0.59 7.61
C ILE A 140 7.84 1.89 7.45
N VAL A 141 7.35 2.95 8.10
CA VAL A 141 7.81 4.32 7.83
C VAL A 141 8.36 4.97 9.09
N THR A 142 9.48 5.67 8.96
CA THR A 142 10.08 6.44 10.05
C THR A 142 9.16 7.58 10.50
N VAL A 143 9.18 7.87 11.81
CA VAL A 143 8.46 8.99 12.44
C VAL A 143 9.43 10.01 13.08
N ALA A 144 10.67 10.06 12.60
CA ALA A 144 11.71 10.95 13.11
C ALA A 144 11.77 12.33 12.42
N ASP A 145 11.04 12.53 11.32
CA ASP A 145 10.98 13.79 10.54
C ASP A 145 10.62 15.00 11.42
N ASP A 146 11.36 16.09 11.27
CA ASP A 146 11.10 17.37 11.93
C ASP A 146 11.19 18.57 10.96
N GLY A 147 11.13 18.30 9.64
CA GLY A 147 11.21 19.28 8.58
C GLY A 147 9.87 19.84 8.10
N GLY A 148 9.92 21.06 7.55
CA GLY A 148 8.82 21.67 6.79
C GLY A 148 7.45 21.65 7.48
N SER A 149 6.41 21.25 6.74
CA SER A 149 5.05 21.15 7.27
C SER A 149 4.91 20.08 8.36
N SER A 150 5.65 18.97 8.29
CA SER A 150 5.57 17.89 9.27
C SER A 150 6.09 18.36 10.63
N GLY A 151 7.28 18.96 10.63
CA GLY A 151 7.94 19.48 11.83
C GLY A 151 7.12 20.56 12.55
N ARG A 152 6.54 21.51 11.79
CA ARG A 152 5.68 22.55 12.39
C ARG A 152 4.45 21.94 13.07
N LEU A 153 3.76 21.00 12.43
CA LEU A 153 2.56 20.36 13.00
C LEU A 153 2.92 19.49 14.20
N ARG A 154 4.03 18.76 14.13
CA ARG A 154 4.58 17.99 15.24
C ARG A 154 4.81 18.85 16.48
N GLN A 155 5.45 20.02 16.32
CA GLN A 155 5.72 20.94 17.42
C GLN A 155 4.45 21.61 17.98
N GLN A 156 3.51 21.98 17.10
CA GLN A 156 2.28 22.69 17.49
C GLN A 156 1.24 21.79 18.17
N PHE A 157 1.15 20.52 17.76
CA PHE A 157 0.08 19.62 18.20
C PHE A 157 0.57 18.43 19.02
N ASP A 158 1.88 18.31 19.28
CA ASP A 158 2.52 17.18 19.96
C ASP A 158 2.11 15.82 19.37
N ILE A 159 2.18 15.72 18.05
CA ILE A 159 1.87 14.51 17.28
C ILE A 159 3.10 13.98 16.56
N LEU A 160 3.06 12.72 16.13
CA LEU A 160 4.05 12.16 15.22
C LEU A 160 4.02 12.88 13.86
N PRO A 161 5.18 13.05 13.20
CA PRO A 161 5.25 13.76 11.92
C PRO A 161 4.49 12.99 10.82
N PRO A 162 3.50 13.60 10.15
CA PRO A 162 2.64 12.90 9.21
C PRO A 162 3.22 12.78 7.79
N GLY A 163 4.31 13.47 7.46
CA GLY A 163 4.75 13.70 6.07
C GLY A 163 5.07 12.42 5.28
N ASP A 164 5.95 11.58 5.82
CA ASP A 164 6.38 10.36 5.12
C ASP A 164 5.26 9.31 5.08
N ILE A 165 4.49 9.20 6.16
CA ILE A 165 3.28 8.39 6.22
C ILE A 165 2.29 8.83 5.12
N ARG A 166 2.03 10.14 5.00
CA ARG A 166 1.16 10.71 3.96
C ARG A 166 1.62 10.31 2.56
N ASN A 167 2.91 10.44 2.27
CA ASN A 167 3.43 10.09 0.94
C ASN A 167 3.21 8.61 0.62
N CYS A 168 3.44 7.71 1.58
CA CYS A 168 3.19 6.29 1.42
C CYS A 168 1.69 5.96 1.26
N LEU A 169 0.82 6.64 2.03
CA LEU A 169 -0.63 6.50 1.90
C LEU A 169 -1.11 6.86 0.49
N VAL A 170 -0.61 7.97 -0.06
CA VAL A 170 -0.95 8.41 -1.42
C VAL A 170 -0.40 7.45 -2.47
N ALA A 171 0.82 6.94 -2.31
CA ALA A 171 1.43 5.99 -3.23
C ALA A 171 0.63 4.68 -3.35
N LEU A 172 0.06 4.21 -2.23
CA LEU A 172 -0.75 2.99 -2.19
C LEU A 172 -2.25 3.23 -2.44
N ALA A 173 -2.72 4.48 -2.51
CA ALA A 173 -4.13 4.84 -2.64
C ALA A 173 -4.74 4.37 -3.97
N ASP A 174 -5.86 3.64 -3.91
CA ASP A 174 -6.71 3.29 -5.06
C ASP A 174 -7.89 4.27 -5.22
N ALA A 175 -7.63 5.53 -4.87
CA ALA A 175 -8.60 6.61 -4.91
C ALA A 175 -8.61 7.34 -6.27
N PRO A 176 -9.69 8.07 -6.63
CA PRO A 176 -9.72 8.94 -7.81
C PRO A 176 -8.55 9.93 -7.84
N ALA A 177 -8.08 10.30 -9.04
CA ALA A 177 -6.91 11.17 -9.22
C ALA A 177 -7.01 12.48 -8.41
N LEU A 178 -8.17 13.14 -8.46
CA LEU A 178 -8.44 14.36 -7.70
C LEU A 178 -8.23 14.19 -6.18
N MET A 179 -8.56 13.01 -5.62
CA MET A 179 -8.36 12.75 -4.19
C MET A 179 -6.87 12.64 -3.85
N ARG A 180 -6.08 11.98 -4.72
CA ARG A 180 -4.62 11.90 -4.56
C ARG A 180 -3.98 13.29 -4.70
N ASP A 181 -4.47 14.10 -5.64
CA ASP A 181 -3.99 15.47 -5.84
C ASP A 181 -4.32 16.34 -4.63
N LEU A 182 -5.51 16.19 -4.04
CA LEU A 182 -5.89 16.90 -2.82
C LEU A 182 -4.98 16.53 -1.64
N PHE A 183 -4.66 15.26 -1.42
CA PHE A 183 -3.74 14.87 -0.35
C PHE A 183 -2.32 15.38 -0.55
N GLN A 184 -1.88 15.52 -1.81
CA GLN A 184 -0.58 16.10 -2.15
C GLN A 184 -0.58 17.62 -2.19
N PHE A 185 -1.75 18.26 -2.20
CA PHE A 185 -1.90 19.70 -2.27
C PHE A 185 -1.11 20.40 -1.17
N ARG A 186 -0.38 21.44 -1.56
CA ARG A 186 0.38 22.30 -0.68
C ARG A 186 -0.13 23.73 -0.84
N PHE A 187 -0.49 24.34 0.27
CA PHE A 187 -0.93 25.72 0.30
C PHE A 187 0.23 26.64 -0.11
N ASP A 188 -0.08 27.58 -0.99
CA ASP A 188 0.86 28.60 -1.41
C ASP A 188 1.08 29.64 -0.30
N SER A 189 1.94 30.61 -0.57
CA SER A 189 2.27 31.66 0.40
C SER A 189 1.25 32.79 0.47
N SER A 190 0.06 32.63 -0.14
CA SER A 190 -0.99 33.66 -0.12
C SER A 190 -1.66 33.82 1.25
N SER A 191 -1.75 32.72 2.01
CA SER A 191 -2.25 32.71 3.39
C SER A 191 -1.08 32.51 4.36
N PRO A 192 -0.76 33.49 5.24
CA PRO A 192 0.32 33.33 6.21
C PRO A 192 0.15 32.13 7.15
N GLU A 193 -1.09 31.80 7.51
CA GLU A 193 -1.43 30.74 8.47
C GLU A 193 -1.26 29.35 7.86
N LEU A 194 -1.62 29.17 6.58
CA LEU A 194 -1.54 27.89 5.90
C LEU A 194 -0.29 27.75 5.03
N SER A 195 0.48 28.83 4.85
CA SER A 195 1.64 28.88 3.93
C SER A 195 2.57 27.68 4.09
N GLY A 196 2.73 26.93 2.99
CA GLY A 196 3.62 25.78 2.91
C GLY A 196 3.14 24.53 3.65
N HIS A 197 1.99 24.55 4.33
CA HIS A 197 1.36 23.33 4.85
C HIS A 197 0.87 22.45 3.71
N SER A 198 0.89 21.14 3.92
CA SER A 198 0.20 20.20 3.04
C SER A 198 -1.17 19.88 3.60
N PHE A 199 -2.18 19.85 2.72
CA PHE A 199 -3.53 19.42 3.09
C PHE A 199 -3.52 18.02 3.69
N GLY A 200 -2.84 17.04 3.08
CA GLY A 200 -2.78 15.69 3.62
C GLY A 200 -2.15 15.61 5.01
N ASN A 201 -1.18 16.47 5.31
CA ASN A 201 -0.62 16.56 6.66
C ASN A 201 -1.64 17.11 7.65
N LEU A 202 -2.33 18.19 7.31
CA LEU A 202 -3.40 18.78 8.14
C LEU A 202 -4.54 17.78 8.35
N TYR A 203 -4.92 17.04 7.32
CA TYR A 203 -5.93 15.98 7.38
C TYR A 203 -5.51 14.89 8.39
N LEU A 204 -4.29 14.37 8.29
CA LEU A 204 -3.78 13.36 9.22
C LEU A 204 -3.67 13.90 10.65
N THR A 205 -3.27 15.16 10.84
CA THR A 205 -3.28 15.84 12.13
C THR A 205 -4.69 15.88 12.71
N ALA A 206 -5.68 16.31 11.92
CA ALA A 206 -7.08 16.35 12.35
C ALA A 206 -7.63 14.94 12.67
N MET A 207 -7.33 13.95 11.84
CA MET A 207 -7.73 12.55 12.07
C MET A 207 -7.11 11.99 13.35
N THR A 208 -5.85 12.30 13.63
CA THR A 208 -5.18 11.90 14.87
C THR A 208 -5.88 12.49 16.09
N ARG A 209 -6.22 13.78 16.04
CA ARG A 209 -6.96 14.43 17.14
C ARG A 209 -8.37 13.88 17.30
N LEU A 210 -9.06 13.57 16.21
CA LEU A 210 -10.41 13.02 16.23
C LEU A 210 -10.44 11.59 16.80
N THR A 211 -9.48 10.76 16.40
CA THR A 211 -9.41 9.35 16.82
C THR A 211 -8.74 9.15 18.18
N GLY A 212 -7.94 10.13 18.62
CA GLY A 212 -7.13 10.08 19.84
C GLY A 212 -5.87 9.23 19.70
N ASP A 213 -5.61 8.65 18.52
CA ASP A 213 -4.56 7.66 18.31
C ASP A 213 -4.02 7.75 16.87
N PHE A 214 -2.70 7.89 16.72
CA PHE A 214 -2.07 8.10 15.42
C PHE A 214 -2.18 6.86 14.51
N GLU A 215 -2.07 5.65 15.08
CA GLU A 215 -2.20 4.42 14.33
C GLU A 215 -3.62 4.24 13.78
N LYS A 216 -4.62 4.52 14.62
CA LYS A 216 -6.03 4.51 14.25
C LYS A 216 -6.33 5.55 13.18
N ALA A 217 -5.75 6.75 13.25
CA ALA A 217 -5.87 7.75 12.21
C ALA A 217 -5.35 7.27 10.85
N ILE A 218 -4.21 6.57 10.83
CA ILE A 218 -3.66 5.95 9.62
C ILE A 218 -4.60 4.87 9.10
N LYS A 219 -5.10 3.99 9.99
CA LYS A 219 -6.05 2.91 9.63
C LYS A 219 -7.35 3.46 9.02
N GLU A 220 -7.94 4.51 9.59
CA GLU A 220 -9.14 5.14 9.03
C GLU A 220 -8.85 5.87 7.71
N THR A 221 -7.72 6.59 7.63
CA THR A 221 -7.29 7.24 6.38
C THR A 221 -7.05 6.21 5.27
N SER A 222 -6.54 5.04 5.62
CA SER A 222 -6.31 3.93 4.69
C SER A 222 -7.60 3.44 4.04
N LYS A 223 -8.71 3.43 4.79
CA LYS A 223 -10.05 3.10 4.28
C LYS A 223 -10.58 4.19 3.35
N VAL A 224 -10.42 5.46 3.74
CA VAL A 224 -10.86 6.62 2.94
C VAL A 224 -10.18 6.66 1.57
N LEU A 225 -8.88 6.33 1.53
CA LEU A 225 -8.07 6.31 0.32
C LEU A 225 -8.10 4.97 -0.44
N ALA A 226 -8.89 3.99 0.03
CA ALA A 226 -8.98 2.64 -0.53
C ALA A 226 -7.60 2.05 -0.84
N LEU A 227 -6.73 1.96 0.18
CA LEU A 227 -5.35 1.50 0.00
C LEU A 227 -5.27 0.06 -0.52
N ARG A 228 -4.32 -0.18 -1.43
CA ARG A 228 -3.82 -1.53 -1.72
C ARG A 228 -2.54 -1.76 -0.92
N GLY A 229 -2.67 -2.47 0.19
CA GLY A 229 -1.60 -2.65 1.19
C GLY A 229 -1.84 -1.82 2.45
N GLN A 230 -0.80 -1.65 3.25
CA GLN A 230 -0.84 -1.02 4.56
C GLN A 230 0.36 -0.09 4.76
N VAL A 231 0.15 0.97 5.52
CA VAL A 231 1.20 1.89 5.96
C VAL A 231 1.22 1.87 7.48
N ILE A 232 2.39 1.64 8.06
CA ILE A 232 2.58 1.43 9.49
C ILE A 232 3.72 2.34 9.97
N PRO A 233 3.53 3.13 11.04
CA PRO A 233 4.64 3.86 11.64
C PRO A 233 5.58 2.89 12.36
N SER A 234 6.89 3.07 12.25
CA SER A 234 7.85 2.17 12.87
C SER A 234 7.79 2.16 14.39
N THR A 235 7.41 3.28 15.00
CA THR A 235 7.15 3.41 16.44
C THR A 235 6.02 4.41 16.69
N LEU A 236 5.35 4.29 17.85
CA LEU A 236 4.43 5.31 18.36
C LEU A 236 5.12 6.28 19.34
N ASN A 237 6.39 6.04 19.69
CA ASN A 237 7.15 6.96 20.52
C ASN A 237 7.55 8.20 19.72
N ASN A 238 7.40 9.39 20.31
CA ASN A 238 7.83 10.64 19.72
C ASN A 238 9.37 10.74 19.76
N VAL A 239 10.04 10.34 18.67
CA VAL A 239 11.50 10.23 18.58
C VAL A 239 12.15 11.32 17.74
N VAL A 240 13.28 11.84 18.21
CA VAL A 240 14.13 12.80 17.49
C VAL A 240 15.40 12.07 17.05
N LEU A 241 15.79 12.28 15.80
CA LEU A 241 17.06 11.77 15.27
C LEU A 241 18.23 12.64 15.76
N VAL A 242 19.28 11.99 16.23
CA VAL A 242 20.50 12.65 16.71
C VAL A 242 21.70 12.09 15.95
N ALA A 243 22.49 12.96 15.33
CA ALA A 243 23.74 12.60 14.67
C ALA A 243 24.94 13.01 15.51
N GLU A 244 25.86 12.08 15.69
CA GLU A 244 27.23 12.35 16.14
C GLU A 244 28.13 12.43 14.91
N HIS A 245 28.86 13.53 14.77
CA HIS A 245 29.72 13.78 13.62
C HIS A 245 31.15 13.30 13.86
N LYS A 246 31.95 13.14 12.79
CA LYS A 246 33.34 12.65 12.88
C LYS A 246 34.27 13.53 13.73
N ASN A 247 33.96 14.82 13.90
CA ASN A 247 34.69 15.74 14.76
C ASN A 247 34.21 15.74 16.23
N GLY A 248 33.27 14.86 16.59
CA GLY A 248 32.69 14.76 17.93
C GLY A 248 31.54 15.72 18.22
N SER A 249 31.17 16.63 17.31
CA SER A 249 29.99 17.48 17.50
C SER A 249 28.69 16.67 17.36
N VAL A 250 27.60 17.18 17.94
CA VAL A 250 26.28 16.53 17.94
C VAL A 250 25.24 17.48 17.35
N THR A 251 24.40 16.95 16.46
CA THR A 251 23.24 17.66 15.89
C THR A 251 21.95 16.92 16.21
N GLU A 252 20.99 17.59 16.84
CA GLU A 252 19.64 17.05 17.11
C GLU A 252 18.62 17.60 16.11
N GLY A 253 17.88 16.70 15.45
CA GLY A 253 16.83 17.00 14.49
C GLY A 253 17.19 16.60 13.06
N GLU A 254 16.32 15.85 12.40
CA GLU A 254 16.50 15.30 11.06
C GLU A 254 16.84 16.39 10.03
N ASN A 255 16.06 17.46 9.99
CA ASN A 255 16.20 18.57 9.05
C ASN A 255 17.42 19.47 9.33
N LYS A 256 18.12 19.28 10.47
CA LYS A 256 19.35 20.01 10.80
C LYS A 256 20.61 19.22 10.45
N ILE A 257 20.55 17.89 10.49
CA ILE A 257 21.71 17.01 10.29
C ILE A 257 22.43 17.29 8.95
N PRO A 258 21.73 17.33 7.79
CA PRO A 258 22.40 17.61 6.51
C PRO A 258 22.98 19.03 6.42
N LYS A 259 22.41 19.99 7.15
CA LYS A 259 22.83 21.41 7.16
C LYS A 259 24.07 21.67 8.00
N ALA A 260 24.47 20.72 8.84
CA ALA A 260 25.72 20.83 9.58
C ALA A 260 26.94 20.78 8.64
N HIS A 261 26.82 20.12 7.47
CA HIS A 261 27.90 19.92 6.51
C HIS A 261 29.17 19.30 7.13
N ILE A 262 28.98 18.44 8.14
CA ILE A 262 30.05 17.68 8.79
C ILE A 262 29.73 16.20 8.62
N PRO A 263 30.69 15.36 8.17
CA PRO A 263 30.45 13.94 7.98
C PRO A 263 29.90 13.24 9.23
N ILE A 264 28.86 12.44 9.05
CA ILE A 264 28.21 11.68 10.12
C ILE A 264 29.11 10.50 10.52
N ASN A 265 29.35 10.34 11.82
CA ASN A 265 29.98 9.15 12.38
C ASN A 265 28.91 8.08 12.67
N ARG A 266 27.88 8.46 13.44
CA ARG A 266 26.74 7.59 13.76
C ARG A 266 25.47 8.38 14.04
N VAL A 267 24.32 7.71 13.95
CA VAL A 267 23.01 8.26 14.36
C VAL A 267 22.37 7.44 15.47
N SER A 268 21.52 8.08 16.25
CA SER A 268 20.75 7.48 17.34
C SER A 268 19.37 8.14 17.46
N LEU A 269 18.45 7.51 18.20
CA LEU A 269 17.13 8.07 18.51
C LEU A 269 17.06 8.57 19.95
N LYS A 270 16.36 9.69 20.16
CA LYS A 270 16.07 10.29 21.46
C LYS A 270 14.56 10.48 21.62
N PRO A 271 13.90 9.92 22.64
CA PRO A 271 14.46 9.08 23.70
C PRO A 271 15.04 7.77 23.18
N ALA A 272 16.00 7.21 23.93
CA ALA A 272 16.63 5.96 23.59
C ALA A 272 15.66 4.77 23.76
N ALA A 273 15.93 3.68 23.04
CA ALA A 273 15.14 2.45 23.06
C ALA A 273 13.62 2.64 22.81
N PRO A 274 13.22 3.30 21.70
CA PRO A 274 11.82 3.29 21.29
C PRO A 274 11.36 1.87 20.97
N VAL A 275 10.07 1.62 21.19
CA VAL A 275 9.39 0.33 20.99
C VAL A 275 8.77 0.31 19.59
N ALA A 276 8.87 -0.81 18.89
CA ALA A 276 8.25 -0.95 17.57
C ALA A 276 6.72 -1.04 17.69
N THR A 277 6.01 -0.69 16.62
CA THR A 277 4.58 -1.04 16.56
C THR A 277 4.42 -2.56 16.42
N PRO A 278 3.45 -3.19 17.13
CA PRO A 278 3.19 -4.61 16.98
C PRO A 278 2.86 -5.01 15.53
N ASP A 279 2.13 -4.15 14.81
CA ASP A 279 1.78 -4.38 13.41
C ASP A 279 3.03 -4.39 12.50
N ALA A 280 4.08 -3.61 12.81
CA ALA A 280 5.33 -3.63 12.06
C ALA A 280 6.10 -4.95 12.26
N ILE A 281 6.18 -5.44 13.51
CA ILE A 281 6.84 -6.71 13.83
C ILE A 281 6.13 -7.87 13.13
N LYS A 282 4.80 -7.94 13.25
CA LYS A 282 3.99 -8.95 12.58
C LYS A 282 4.18 -8.93 11.06
N ALA A 283 4.23 -7.74 10.46
CA ALA A 283 4.45 -7.62 9.03
C ALA A 283 5.81 -8.19 8.59
N ILE A 284 6.87 -7.92 9.37
CA ILE A 284 8.22 -8.44 9.10
C ILE A 284 8.28 -9.97 9.23
N GLU A 285 7.59 -10.55 10.22
CA GLU A 285 7.49 -11.99 10.43
C GLU A 285 6.76 -12.71 9.29
N GLU A 286 5.71 -12.09 8.74
CA GLU A 286 4.90 -12.66 7.66
C GLU A 286 5.45 -12.38 6.25
N ALA A 287 6.51 -11.57 6.13
CA ALA A 287 7.06 -11.15 4.85
C ALA A 287 7.71 -12.31 4.09
N GLN A 288 7.59 -12.29 2.76
CA GLN A 288 8.41 -13.12 1.88
C GLN A 288 9.67 -12.36 1.42
N ILE A 289 9.55 -11.04 1.32
CA ILE A 289 10.66 -10.15 0.99
C ILE A 289 10.58 -8.87 1.85
N ILE A 290 11.73 -8.41 2.32
CA ILE A 290 11.90 -7.18 3.09
C ILE A 290 12.84 -6.27 2.30
N ILE A 291 12.39 -5.06 1.98
CA ILE A 291 13.11 -4.10 1.15
C ILE A 291 13.47 -2.88 1.99
N LEU A 292 14.77 -2.59 2.11
CA LEU A 292 15.29 -1.41 2.77
C LEU A 292 15.52 -0.32 1.72
N GLY A 293 14.79 0.79 1.87
CA GLY A 293 14.83 1.91 0.91
C GLY A 293 14.06 1.66 -0.39
N PRO A 294 14.33 2.45 -1.45
CA PRO A 294 15.33 3.51 -1.50
C PRO A 294 14.90 4.72 -0.65
N GLY A 295 15.87 5.48 -0.14
CA GLY A 295 15.62 6.67 0.67
C GLY A 295 16.91 7.18 1.30
N SER A 296 16.85 8.32 1.97
CA SER A 296 18.03 8.87 2.65
C SER A 296 18.56 7.87 3.68
N LEU A 297 19.86 7.61 3.62
CA LEU A 297 20.48 6.53 4.40
C LEU A 297 20.33 6.78 5.91
N TYR A 298 20.76 7.96 6.37
CA TYR A 298 20.81 8.29 7.79
C TYR A 298 19.49 8.84 8.33
N THR A 299 18.65 9.43 7.48
CA THR A 299 17.43 10.12 7.88
C THR A 299 16.12 9.37 7.53
N SER A 300 16.16 8.36 6.65
CA SER A 300 14.97 7.58 6.28
C SER A 300 15.09 6.08 6.54
N ILE A 301 16.25 5.46 6.26
CA ILE A 301 16.42 4.00 6.37
C ILE A 301 16.92 3.61 7.77
N ILE A 302 18.11 4.08 8.15
CA ILE A 302 18.73 3.75 9.44
C ILE A 302 17.82 4.06 10.64
N PRO A 303 17.04 5.16 10.69
CA PRO A 303 16.18 5.44 11.84
C PRO A 303 15.20 4.33 12.18
N ASN A 304 14.70 3.60 11.19
CA ASN A 304 13.84 2.43 11.43
C ASN A 304 14.64 1.25 12.02
N LEU A 305 15.90 1.08 11.63
CA LEU A 305 16.79 0.01 12.11
C LEU A 305 17.36 0.28 13.50
N LEU A 306 17.33 1.54 13.95
CA LEU A 306 17.70 1.91 15.33
C LEU A 306 16.67 1.42 16.38
N ILE A 307 15.46 1.07 15.94
CA ILE A 307 14.47 0.37 16.77
C ILE A 307 14.88 -1.11 16.81
N LYS A 308 15.44 -1.54 17.95
CA LYS A 308 16.05 -2.88 18.11
C LYS A 308 15.09 -4.02 17.72
N GLU A 309 13.81 -3.90 18.07
CA GLU A 309 12.80 -4.90 17.75
C GLU A 309 12.63 -5.09 16.23
N ILE A 310 12.65 -3.99 15.46
CA ILE A 310 12.60 -4.04 13.99
C ILE A 310 13.85 -4.73 13.44
N ALA A 311 15.04 -4.27 13.84
CA ALA A 311 16.29 -4.86 13.35
C ALA A 311 16.40 -6.36 13.69
N ASN A 312 16.06 -6.75 14.91
CA ASN A 312 16.09 -8.14 15.35
C ASN A 312 15.08 -8.99 14.57
N SER A 313 13.88 -8.47 14.31
CA SER A 313 12.86 -9.19 13.54
C SER A 313 13.26 -9.40 12.08
N ILE A 314 13.91 -8.40 11.47
CA ILE A 314 14.45 -8.55 10.10
C ILE A 314 15.54 -9.63 10.08
N VAL A 315 16.45 -9.62 11.05
CA VAL A 315 17.54 -10.61 11.14
C VAL A 315 16.99 -12.03 11.36
N ALA A 316 15.97 -12.18 12.19
CA ALA A 316 15.33 -13.46 12.47
C ALA A 316 14.44 -13.97 11.31
N SER A 317 14.04 -13.09 10.39
CA SER A 317 13.14 -13.44 9.30
C SER A 317 13.83 -14.30 8.24
N ASN A 318 13.10 -15.30 7.74
CA ASN A 318 13.50 -16.11 6.58
C ASN A 318 13.19 -15.41 5.24
N ALA A 319 12.57 -14.22 5.28
CA ALA A 319 12.35 -13.42 4.08
C ALA A 319 13.66 -13.06 3.38
N ILE A 320 13.59 -12.89 2.07
CA ILE A 320 14.69 -12.30 1.28
C ILE A 320 14.87 -10.85 1.72
N LYS A 321 16.08 -10.43 2.09
CA LYS A 321 16.37 -9.07 2.56
C LYS A 321 17.13 -8.30 1.49
N VAL A 322 16.55 -7.22 1.01
CA VAL A 322 17.07 -6.47 -0.13
C VAL A 322 17.31 -5.02 0.27
N TYR A 323 18.49 -4.49 -0.02
CA TYR A 323 18.74 -3.04 0.05
C TYR A 323 18.77 -2.43 -1.35
N VAL A 324 17.99 -1.36 -1.54
CA VAL A 324 18.01 -0.57 -2.77
C VAL A 324 18.92 0.64 -2.56
N CYS A 325 20.09 0.63 -3.22
CA CYS A 325 21.08 1.67 -3.05
C CYS A 325 20.64 3.00 -3.68
N ASN A 326 21.07 4.10 -3.08
CA ASN A 326 20.80 5.44 -3.58
C ASN A 326 21.50 5.66 -4.93
N LEU A 327 20.85 6.39 -5.84
CA LEU A 327 21.44 6.75 -7.14
C LEU A 327 22.47 7.88 -7.02
N MET A 328 22.23 8.80 -6.09
CA MET A 328 23.03 10.00 -5.84
C MET A 328 23.39 10.10 -4.35
N THR A 329 24.55 10.65 -4.05
CA THR A 329 24.95 11.07 -2.71
C THR A 329 24.09 12.24 -2.26
N GLN A 330 23.97 12.42 -0.95
CA GLN A 330 23.22 13.52 -0.34
C GLN A 330 24.17 14.38 0.49
N GLN A 331 24.17 15.68 0.20
CA GLN A 331 25.04 16.63 0.88
C GLN A 331 24.78 16.62 2.39
N GLY A 332 25.83 16.46 3.18
CA GLY A 332 25.78 16.40 4.64
C GLY A 332 25.36 15.05 5.22
N GLU A 333 25.02 14.05 4.37
CA GLU A 333 24.68 12.70 4.81
C GLU A 333 25.68 11.66 4.26
N THR A 334 25.79 11.59 2.94
CA THR A 334 26.54 10.52 2.23
C THR A 334 27.53 11.10 1.24
N ASP A 335 28.11 12.26 1.55
CA ASP A 335 29.18 12.87 0.76
C ASP A 335 30.30 11.85 0.48
N GLU A 336 30.68 11.72 -0.79
CA GLU A 336 31.73 10.82 -1.28
C GLU A 336 31.49 9.31 -1.05
N PHE A 337 30.30 8.91 -0.58
CA PHE A 337 30.02 7.49 -0.36
C PHE A 337 29.97 6.71 -1.68
N LYS A 338 30.64 5.55 -1.69
CA LYS A 338 30.39 4.49 -2.66
C LYS A 338 29.22 3.63 -2.21
N ALA A 339 28.76 2.74 -3.09
CA ALA A 339 27.69 1.81 -2.73
C ALA A 339 28.09 0.92 -1.53
N SER A 340 29.33 0.44 -1.46
CA SER A 340 29.81 -0.34 -0.32
C SER A 340 29.84 0.43 1.00
N ASP A 341 29.98 1.77 0.98
CA ASP A 341 29.98 2.59 2.19
C ASP A 341 28.58 2.73 2.78
N HIS A 342 27.54 2.72 1.93
CA HIS A 342 26.15 2.64 2.37
C HIS A 342 25.90 1.32 3.12
N ILE A 343 26.39 0.20 2.58
CA ILE A 343 26.28 -1.12 3.23
C ILE A 343 26.99 -1.13 4.59
N LYS A 344 28.24 -0.64 4.66
CA LYS A 344 28.98 -0.55 5.92
C LYS A 344 28.23 0.28 6.96
N ALA A 345 27.63 1.40 6.55
CA ALA A 345 26.84 2.24 7.43
C ALA A 345 25.58 1.52 7.94
N LEU A 346 24.84 0.80 7.09
CA LEU A 346 23.69 -0.01 7.53
C LEU A 346 24.11 -1.04 8.59
N ILE A 347 25.17 -1.80 8.33
CA ILE A 347 25.67 -2.84 9.24
C ILE A 347 26.13 -2.22 10.57
N LYS A 348 26.88 -1.10 10.50
CA LYS A 348 27.36 -0.38 11.70
C LYS A 348 26.22 0.04 12.63
N HIS A 349 25.04 0.34 12.10
CA HIS A 349 23.88 0.80 12.87
C HIS A 349 22.86 -0.31 13.16
N SER A 350 23.10 -1.53 12.70
CA SER A 350 22.16 -2.65 12.87
C SER A 350 22.89 -3.97 13.06
N HIS A 351 22.90 -4.84 12.05
CA HIS A 351 23.45 -6.19 12.10
C HIS A 351 23.99 -6.62 10.72
N GLN A 352 24.95 -7.55 10.70
CA GLN A 352 25.55 -8.03 9.44
C GLN A 352 24.57 -8.81 8.55
N GLN A 353 23.56 -9.45 9.15
CA GLN A 353 22.53 -10.23 8.45
C GLN A 353 21.28 -9.39 8.09
N ILE A 354 21.37 -8.06 8.14
CA ILE A 354 20.21 -7.19 7.85
C ILE A 354 19.86 -7.15 6.35
N ILE A 355 20.77 -7.60 5.48
CA ILE A 355 20.59 -7.67 4.03
C ILE A 355 21.18 -8.98 3.49
N ASP A 356 20.60 -9.47 2.39
CA ASP A 356 21.09 -10.58 1.58
C ASP A 356 21.55 -10.09 0.20
N TYR A 357 20.75 -9.18 -0.40
CA TYR A 357 20.99 -8.59 -1.72
C TYR A 357 21.13 -7.07 -1.66
N CYS A 358 21.98 -6.52 -2.52
CA CYS A 358 22.10 -5.10 -2.79
C CYS A 358 21.79 -4.83 -4.28
N ILE A 359 20.85 -3.92 -4.53
CA ILE A 359 20.50 -3.46 -5.87
C ILE A 359 21.29 -2.19 -6.17
N LEU A 360 22.03 -2.21 -7.28
CA LEU A 360 22.86 -1.11 -7.75
C LEU A 360 22.46 -0.67 -9.15
N ASN A 361 22.52 0.64 -9.37
CA ASN A 361 22.32 1.22 -10.68
C ASN A 361 23.61 1.23 -11.51
N THR A 362 23.50 0.80 -12.76
CA THR A 362 24.59 0.82 -13.74
C THR A 362 24.50 1.99 -14.73
N SER A 363 23.31 2.58 -14.91
CA SER A 363 23.11 3.55 -15.97
C SER A 363 23.88 4.84 -15.81
N GLU A 364 24.21 5.40 -16.97
CA GLU A 364 24.77 6.72 -17.08
C GLU A 364 23.65 7.76 -17.04
N VAL A 365 23.80 8.74 -16.16
CA VAL A 365 22.90 9.88 -16.09
C VAL A 365 23.40 10.95 -17.06
N PRO A 366 22.53 11.56 -17.89
CA PRO A 366 22.95 12.61 -18.81
C PRO A 366 23.72 13.75 -18.12
N VAL A 367 24.77 14.24 -18.76
CA VAL A 367 25.67 15.27 -18.20
C VAL A 367 24.93 16.55 -17.81
N SER A 368 23.90 16.93 -18.56
CA SER A 368 23.04 18.08 -18.26
C SER A 368 22.31 17.94 -16.92
N VAL A 369 21.83 16.73 -16.60
CA VAL A 369 21.17 16.43 -15.33
C VAL A 369 22.21 16.38 -14.21
N LEU A 370 23.36 15.74 -14.43
CA LEU A 370 24.45 15.70 -13.44
C LEU A 370 24.95 17.09 -13.06
N LYS A 371 25.02 18.03 -14.01
CA LYS A 371 25.42 19.42 -13.73
C LYS A 371 24.48 20.07 -12.72
N ARG A 372 23.16 19.92 -12.88
CA ARG A 372 22.17 20.43 -11.91
C ARG A 372 22.36 19.81 -10.52
N TYR A 373 22.58 18.51 -10.44
CA TYR A 373 22.83 17.85 -9.14
C TYR A 373 24.15 18.30 -8.50
N SER A 374 25.17 18.60 -9.31
CA SER A 374 26.45 19.11 -8.79
C SER A 374 26.33 20.52 -8.17
N GLU A 375 25.38 21.34 -8.64
CA GLU A 375 25.06 22.64 -8.02
C GLU A 375 24.47 22.45 -6.61
N GLU A 376 23.79 21.33 -6.37
CA GLU A 376 23.28 20.89 -5.06
C GLU A 376 24.30 20.01 -4.30
N LYS A 377 25.55 19.90 -4.79
CA LYS A 377 26.62 19.03 -4.25
C LYS A 377 26.23 17.56 -4.11
N ALA A 378 25.33 17.08 -4.97
CA ALA A 378 24.96 15.69 -5.07
C ALA A 378 25.67 15.04 -6.27
N TYR A 379 26.32 13.91 -6.05
CA TYR A 379 27.11 13.20 -7.05
C TYR A 379 26.60 11.78 -7.23
N ARG A 380 26.89 11.14 -8.36
CA ARG A 380 26.51 9.75 -8.59
C ARG A 380 27.18 8.85 -7.54
N VAL A 381 26.41 7.96 -6.93
CA VAL A 381 26.98 6.91 -6.07
C VAL A 381 27.77 5.95 -6.95
N VAL A 382 29.06 5.79 -6.63
CA VAL A 382 29.94 4.88 -7.38
C VAL A 382 29.51 3.44 -7.12
N ASN A 383 29.17 2.74 -8.20
CA ASN A 383 28.95 1.30 -8.15
C ASN A 383 30.31 0.59 -8.01
N ASP A 384 30.60 0.13 -6.79
CA ASP A 384 31.76 -0.68 -6.46
C ASP A 384 31.36 -2.12 -6.05
N ALA A 385 30.49 -2.75 -6.85
CA ALA A 385 29.92 -4.08 -6.60
C ALA A 385 30.92 -5.15 -6.14
N LYS A 386 32.16 -5.13 -6.63
CA LYS A 386 33.22 -6.05 -6.17
C LYS A 386 33.47 -5.96 -4.66
N ASN A 387 33.47 -4.75 -4.10
CA ASN A 387 33.65 -4.53 -2.67
C ASN A 387 32.47 -5.09 -1.87
N ILE A 388 31.25 -4.97 -2.38
CA ILE A 388 30.03 -5.51 -1.75
C ILE A 388 30.04 -7.04 -1.76
N ARG A 389 30.44 -7.65 -2.88
CA ARG A 389 30.63 -9.11 -2.98
C ARG A 389 31.70 -9.60 -2.00
N ASN A 390 32.80 -8.86 -1.85
CA ASN A 390 33.86 -9.17 -0.86
C ASN A 390 33.39 -9.06 0.59
N LEU A 391 32.36 -8.24 0.88
CA LEU A 391 31.71 -8.19 2.19
C LEU A 391 30.76 -9.39 2.44
N GLY A 392 30.53 -10.24 1.43
CA GLY A 392 29.69 -11.43 1.52
C GLY A 392 28.26 -11.25 1.03
N TYR A 393 27.92 -10.11 0.40
CA TYR A 393 26.57 -9.83 -0.07
C TYR A 393 26.40 -10.06 -1.56
N ARG A 394 25.19 -10.46 -1.97
CA ARG A 394 24.83 -10.62 -3.39
C ARG A 394 24.53 -9.25 -3.99
N VAL A 395 24.86 -9.05 -5.26
CA VAL A 395 24.67 -7.77 -5.94
C VAL A 395 23.91 -7.98 -7.24
N ILE A 396 22.86 -7.18 -7.42
CA ILE A 396 22.06 -7.10 -8.64
C ILE A 396 22.35 -5.75 -9.30
N GLU A 397 22.76 -5.79 -10.57
CA GLU A 397 23.22 -4.62 -11.32
C GLU A 397 22.37 -4.50 -12.59
N ASP A 398 21.65 -3.38 -12.76
CA ASP A 398 20.90 -3.08 -13.97
C ASP A 398 20.74 -1.54 -14.09
N ASP A 399 20.14 -1.07 -15.17
CA ASP A 399 19.70 0.30 -15.33
C ASP A 399 18.36 0.52 -14.60
N PHE A 400 18.39 1.24 -13.49
CA PHE A 400 17.19 1.58 -12.74
C PHE A 400 16.86 3.08 -12.78
N VAL A 401 17.41 3.87 -13.71
CA VAL A 401 17.11 5.30 -13.78
C VAL A 401 15.91 5.56 -14.68
N LEU A 402 14.89 6.21 -14.12
CA LEU A 402 13.78 6.72 -14.91
C LEU A 402 14.26 7.93 -15.74
N GLY A 403 14.13 7.85 -17.07
CA GLY A 403 14.49 8.95 -17.96
C GLY A 403 13.70 10.23 -17.67
N GLY A 404 14.37 11.38 -17.70
CA GLY A 404 13.75 12.70 -17.48
C GLY A 404 14.69 13.74 -16.89
N GLY A 405 14.13 14.88 -16.46
CA GLY A 405 14.89 16.01 -15.89
C GLY A 405 15.32 15.86 -14.42
N VAL A 406 15.02 14.73 -13.77
CA VAL A 406 15.34 14.41 -12.37
C VAL A 406 15.77 12.95 -12.28
N VAL A 407 16.81 12.65 -11.50
CA VAL A 407 17.30 11.28 -11.28
C VAL A 407 16.41 10.59 -10.25
N ARG A 408 15.67 9.56 -10.70
CA ARG A 408 14.81 8.74 -9.84
C ARG A 408 14.89 7.29 -10.28
N HIS A 409 14.55 6.39 -9.36
CA HIS A 409 14.38 4.99 -9.72
C HIS A 409 13.19 4.82 -10.66
N ASP A 410 13.35 4.01 -11.71
CA ASP A 410 12.22 3.47 -12.46
C ASP A 410 11.47 2.47 -11.57
N SER A 411 10.30 2.89 -11.10
CA SER A 411 9.54 2.14 -10.11
C SER A 411 9.02 0.80 -10.62
N LEU A 412 8.63 0.71 -11.89
CA LEU A 412 8.11 -0.53 -12.47
C LEU A 412 9.24 -1.52 -12.73
N LYS A 413 10.37 -1.04 -13.28
CA LYS A 413 11.53 -1.90 -13.51
C LYS A 413 12.13 -2.41 -12.20
N LEU A 414 12.27 -1.52 -11.20
CA LEU A 414 12.74 -1.90 -9.87
C LEU A 414 11.81 -2.93 -9.21
N ALA A 415 10.50 -2.71 -9.25
CA ALA A 415 9.52 -3.65 -8.70
C ALA A 415 9.57 -5.02 -9.40
N GLY A 416 9.64 -5.04 -10.74
CA GLY A 416 9.72 -6.28 -11.51
C GLY A 416 10.97 -7.11 -11.17
N MET A 417 12.13 -6.45 -11.03
CA MET A 417 13.36 -7.15 -10.65
C MET A 417 13.31 -7.70 -9.21
N ILE A 418 12.77 -6.93 -8.26
CA ILE A 418 12.58 -7.38 -6.87
C ILE A 418 11.68 -8.61 -6.81
N LEU A 419 10.62 -8.65 -7.63
CA LEU A 419 9.71 -9.79 -7.71
C LEU A 419 10.35 -11.03 -8.33
N GLY A 420 11.24 -10.85 -9.31
CA GLY A 420 12.01 -11.95 -9.89
C GLY A 420 12.83 -12.71 -8.83
N LEU A 421 13.29 -12.05 -7.78
CA LEU A 421 14.00 -12.71 -6.67
C LEU A 421 13.13 -13.70 -5.88
N ILE A 422 11.81 -13.49 -5.86
CA ILE A 422 10.88 -14.38 -5.16
C ILE A 422 10.64 -15.65 -5.99
N GLU A 423 10.70 -15.56 -7.32
CA GLU A 423 10.48 -16.71 -8.22
C GLU A 423 11.67 -17.67 -8.28
N GLU A 424 12.87 -17.21 -7.91
CA GLU A 424 14.10 -18.01 -7.90
C GLU A 424 14.30 -18.89 -6.64
N VAL A 425 13.48 -18.70 -5.60
CA VAL A 425 13.54 -19.40 -4.31
C VAL A 425 12.33 -20.31 -4.15
#